data_AF-A0A1J0VWH5-F1
#
_entry.id   AF-A0A1J0VWH5-F1
#
_cell.length_a   1.000
_cell.length_b   1.000
_cell.length_c   1.000
_cell.angle_alpha   90.00
_cell.angle_beta   90.00
_cell.angle_gamma   90.00
#
_symmetry.space_group_name_H-M   'P 1'
#
loop_
_entity.id
_entity.type
_entity.pdbx_description
1 polymer ?
#
loop_
_entity_poly.entity_id
_entity_poly.type
_entity_poly.pdbx_seq_one_letter_code
_entity_poly.pdbx_strand_id
1 'polypeptide(L)'
;MTTSTTATSSGLLVLRLGVGTIMAVHGTQKLFGWFDGGGLDGTDRFFTASGYPSGRMFPLLAALSETLGGIGLILGVLTPLAAAAILGTMLNAISVKWGSFFAPNGVEYEVILAVAAASLALTGAGAFALDRFLPGLRNYKLSYGIAAIALAFIAAGITLLIRN
;
A
#
# COMPACT_ATOMS: atom_id res chain seq x y z
N MET A 1 8.84 21.88 14.74
CA MET A 1 8.96 21.65 13.29
C MET A 1 10.24 20.85 13.09
N THR A 2 10.16 19.54 12.88
CA THR A 2 11.36 18.71 12.63
C THR A 2 11.69 18.78 11.15
N THR A 3 12.57 19.71 10.77
CA THR A 3 13.15 19.72 9.42
C THR A 3 13.95 18.45 9.22
N SER A 4 13.45 17.55 8.36
CA SER A 4 14.19 16.37 7.92
C SER A 4 15.49 16.80 7.25
N THR A 5 16.60 16.12 7.57
CA THR A 5 17.87 16.37 6.88
C THR A 5 17.76 15.95 5.41
N THR A 6 18.61 16.49 4.53
CA THR A 6 18.69 16.04 3.14
C THR A 6 18.93 14.53 3.06
N ALA A 7 19.79 13.97 3.92
CA ALA A 7 20.06 12.55 3.98
C ALA A 7 18.80 11.73 4.32
N THR A 8 18.06 12.11 5.36
CA THR A 8 16.80 11.47 5.73
C THR A 8 15.77 11.58 4.60
N SER A 9 15.64 12.75 3.98
CA SER A 9 14.71 12.97 2.86
C SER A 9 15.06 12.14 1.63
N SER A 10 16.35 11.96 1.33
CA SER A 10 16.81 11.07 0.25
C SER A 10 16.49 9.61 0.55
N GLY A 11 16.71 9.15 1.79
CA GLY A 11 16.36 7.80 2.22
C GLY A 11 14.85 7.52 2.09
N LEU A 12 14.00 8.47 2.50
CA LEU A 12 12.56 8.39 2.33
C LEU A 12 12.13 8.38 0.86
N LEU A 13 12.80 9.16 -0.01
CA LEU A 13 12.55 9.13 -1.44
C LEU A 13 12.87 7.74 -2.03
N VAL A 14 14.02 7.16 -1.70
CA VAL A 14 14.38 5.80 -2.17
C VAL A 14 13.35 4.78 -1.70
N LEU A 15 12.95 4.83 -0.42
CA LEU A 15 11.93 3.94 0.12
C LEU A 15 10.59 4.09 -0.61
N ARG A 16 10.16 5.33 -0.87
CA ARG A 16 8.93 5.63 -1.64
C ARG A 16 9.00 5.11 -3.06
N LEU A 17 10.10 5.31 -3.75
CA LEU A 17 10.27 4.83 -5.13
C LEU A 17 10.27 3.31 -5.21
N GLY A 18 10.98 2.63 -4.31
CA GLY A 18 11.03 1.17 -4.25
C GLY A 18 9.67 0.55 -3.95
N VAL A 19 9.06 0.91 -2.81
CA VAL A 19 7.75 0.40 -2.40
C VAL A 19 6.68 0.80 -3.41
N GLY A 20 6.67 2.06 -3.83
CA GLY A 20 5.67 2.59 -4.74
C GLY A 20 5.70 1.92 -6.11
N THR A 21 6.89 1.65 -6.66
CA THR A 21 7.04 0.94 -7.96
C THR A 21 6.53 -0.49 -7.87
N ILE A 22 6.95 -1.22 -6.83
CA ILE A 22 6.49 -2.58 -6.57
C ILE A 22 4.96 -2.64 -6.53
N MET A 23 4.34 -1.77 -5.74
CA MET A 23 2.89 -1.75 -5.56
C MET A 23 2.17 -1.30 -6.82
N ALA A 24 2.71 -0.32 -7.56
CA ALA A 24 2.15 0.10 -8.83
C ALA A 24 2.17 -1.03 -9.87
N VAL A 25 3.28 -1.78 -9.96
CA VAL A 25 3.39 -2.96 -10.83
C VAL A 25 2.32 -3.99 -10.45
N HIS A 26 2.24 -4.42 -9.19
CA HIS A 26 1.22 -5.36 -8.73
C HIS A 26 -0.20 -4.88 -9.03
N GLY A 27 -0.49 -3.60 -8.80
CA GLY A 27 -1.78 -3.01 -9.11
C GLY A 27 -2.09 -3.06 -10.61
N THR A 28 -1.13 -2.73 -11.47
CA THR A 28 -1.32 -2.79 -12.94
C THR A 28 -1.44 -4.22 -13.48
N GLN A 29 -0.81 -5.21 -12.84
CA GLN A 29 -1.05 -6.63 -13.12
C GLN A 29 -2.52 -6.98 -12.87
N LYS A 30 -3.10 -6.48 -11.76
CA LYS A 30 -4.50 -6.71 -11.41
C LYS A 30 -5.48 -5.89 -12.26
N LEU A 31 -5.15 -4.63 -12.57
CA LEU A 31 -6.06 -3.71 -13.24
C LEU A 31 -6.09 -3.92 -14.76
N PHE A 32 -4.92 -4.12 -15.37
CA PHE A 32 -4.74 -4.11 -16.82
C PHE A 32 -4.17 -5.42 -17.38
N GLY A 33 -3.80 -6.38 -16.53
CA GLY A 33 -3.15 -7.62 -16.98
C GLY A 33 -1.73 -7.40 -17.50
N TRP A 34 -1.08 -6.29 -17.14
CA TRP A 34 0.31 -6.04 -17.52
C TRP A 34 1.25 -7.06 -16.90
N PHE A 35 2.46 -7.21 -17.46
CA PHE A 35 3.51 -8.11 -16.93
C PHE A 35 3.02 -9.53 -16.65
N ASP A 36 2.30 -10.11 -17.63
CA ASP A 36 1.67 -11.43 -17.56
C ASP A 36 0.68 -11.60 -16.38
N GLY A 37 0.11 -10.48 -15.90
CA GLY A 37 -0.87 -10.44 -14.83
C GLY A 37 -2.25 -10.96 -15.25
N GLY A 38 -3.00 -11.51 -14.29
CA GLY A 38 -4.32 -12.09 -14.55
C GLY A 38 -5.44 -11.08 -14.89
N GLY A 39 -5.16 -9.77 -14.82
CA GLY A 39 -6.17 -8.72 -14.96
C GLY A 39 -7.28 -8.85 -13.91
N LEU A 40 -8.38 -8.15 -14.12
CA LEU A 40 -9.47 -8.13 -13.15
C LEU A 40 -10.13 -9.51 -13.01
N ASP A 41 -10.28 -10.24 -14.11
CA ASP A 41 -10.93 -11.56 -14.10
C ASP A 41 -10.06 -12.62 -13.40
N GLY A 42 -8.73 -12.61 -13.62
CA GLY A 42 -7.82 -13.49 -12.90
C GLY A 42 -7.73 -13.14 -11.41
N THR A 43 -7.75 -11.86 -11.09
CA THR A 43 -7.79 -11.37 -9.71
C THR A 43 -9.08 -11.77 -9.02
N ASP A 44 -10.24 -11.67 -9.68
CA ASP A 44 -11.53 -12.12 -9.15
C ASP A 44 -11.54 -13.62 -8.82
N ARG A 45 -10.98 -14.45 -9.72
CA ARG A 45 -10.80 -15.89 -9.45
C ARG A 45 -9.93 -16.13 -8.22
N PHE A 46 -8.82 -15.41 -8.08
CA PHE A 46 -7.94 -15.53 -6.91
C PHE A 46 -8.64 -15.10 -5.61
N PHE A 47 -9.36 -13.97 -5.62
CA PHE A 47 -10.07 -13.46 -4.45
C PHE A 47 -11.18 -14.42 -4.02
N THR A 48 -11.95 -14.93 -4.98
CA THR A 48 -12.99 -15.95 -4.74
C THR A 48 -12.39 -17.22 -4.14
N ALA A 49 -11.27 -17.72 -4.70
CA ALA A 49 -10.55 -18.88 -4.16
C ALA A 49 -9.95 -18.63 -2.77
N SER A 50 -9.71 -17.37 -2.40
CA SER A 50 -9.17 -16.95 -1.11
C SER A 50 -10.26 -16.68 -0.06
N GLY A 51 -11.55 -16.87 -0.40
CA GLY A 51 -12.68 -16.71 0.52
C GLY A 51 -13.37 -15.34 0.47
N TYR A 52 -12.91 -14.40 -0.37
CA TYR A 52 -13.63 -13.14 -0.57
C TYR A 52 -14.88 -13.37 -1.43
N PRO A 53 -15.97 -12.62 -1.22
CA PRO A 53 -17.14 -12.70 -2.09
C PRO A 53 -16.77 -12.44 -3.54
N SER A 54 -17.25 -13.32 -4.43
CA SER A 54 -17.08 -13.17 -5.87
C SER A 54 -17.75 -11.89 -6.36
N GLY A 55 -17.05 -11.16 -7.22
CA GLY A 55 -17.54 -9.92 -7.81
C GLY A 55 -16.43 -8.90 -7.99
N ARG A 56 -16.57 -8.07 -9.02
CA ARG A 56 -15.56 -7.08 -9.43
C ARG A 56 -15.15 -6.06 -8.36
N MET A 57 -15.89 -5.95 -7.26
CA MET A 57 -15.62 -4.96 -6.21
C MET A 57 -14.25 -5.16 -5.54
N PHE A 58 -13.97 -6.34 -4.98
CA PHE A 58 -12.71 -6.57 -4.25
C PHE A 58 -11.47 -6.59 -5.17
N PRO A 59 -11.50 -7.22 -6.35
CA PRO A 59 -10.42 -7.15 -7.33
C PRO A 59 -10.12 -5.71 -7.74
N LEU A 60 -11.16 -4.92 -8.03
CA LEU A 60 -11.00 -3.52 -8.40
C LEU A 60 -10.47 -2.69 -7.23
N LEU A 61 -10.99 -2.90 -6.02
CA LEU A 61 -10.53 -2.20 -4.82
C LEU A 61 -9.05 -2.48 -4.54
N ALA A 62 -8.62 -3.74 -4.61
CA ALA A 62 -7.22 -4.11 -4.46
C ALA A 62 -6.36 -3.49 -5.58
N ALA A 63 -6.76 -3.65 -6.84
CA ALA A 63 -6.03 -3.12 -7.98
C ALA A 63 -5.85 -1.59 -7.90
N LEU A 64 -6.92 -0.85 -7.60
CA LEU A 64 -6.87 0.60 -7.43
C LEU A 64 -6.04 1.01 -6.22
N SER A 65 -6.17 0.30 -5.09
CA SER A 65 -5.41 0.62 -3.87
C SER A 65 -3.91 0.45 -4.08
N GLU A 66 -3.50 -0.62 -4.76
CA GLU A 66 -2.10 -0.88 -5.08
C GLU A 66 -1.56 0.07 -6.15
N THR A 67 -2.31 0.32 -7.23
CA THR A 67 -1.89 1.23 -8.30
C THR A 67 -1.82 2.67 -7.83
N LEU A 68 -2.92 3.20 -7.26
CA LEU A 68 -2.97 4.60 -6.82
C LEU A 68 -2.13 4.84 -5.58
N GLY A 69 -2.06 3.88 -4.66
CA GLY A 69 -1.14 3.93 -3.51
C GLY A 69 0.32 3.93 -3.98
N GLY A 70 0.67 3.05 -4.92
CA GLY A 70 2.01 2.99 -5.50
C GLY A 70 2.43 4.29 -6.18
N ILE A 71 1.59 4.80 -7.09
CA ILE A 71 1.81 6.08 -7.78
C ILE A 71 1.86 7.25 -6.79
N GLY A 72 0.95 7.28 -5.81
CA GLY A 72 0.93 8.28 -4.75
C GLY A 72 2.23 8.32 -3.95
N LEU A 73 2.80 7.16 -3.60
CA LEU A 73 4.12 7.10 -2.96
C LEU A 73 5.24 7.61 -3.86
N ILE A 74 5.30 7.17 -5.13
CA ILE A 74 6.32 7.60 -6.09
C ILE A 74 6.36 9.13 -6.19
N LEU A 75 5.20 9.74 -6.42
CA LEU A 75 5.05 11.18 -6.54
C LEU A 75 5.18 11.90 -5.19
N GLY A 76 4.96 11.19 -4.08
CA GLY A 76 4.86 11.79 -2.74
C GLY A 76 3.65 12.70 -2.63
N VAL A 77 2.50 12.22 -3.11
CA VAL A 77 1.20 12.92 -3.05
C VAL A 77 0.27 12.13 -2.15
N LEU A 78 -0.35 12.82 -1.19
CA LEU A 78 -1.18 12.22 -0.16
C LEU A 78 -0.45 11.06 0.55
N THR A 79 0.84 11.24 0.85
CA THR A 79 1.74 10.14 1.24
C THR A 79 1.21 9.26 2.38
N PRO A 80 0.65 9.81 3.48
CA PRO A 80 0.07 8.97 4.52
C PRO A 80 -1.09 8.12 4.02
N LEU A 81 -1.95 8.64 3.14
CA LEU A 81 -3.08 7.91 2.58
C LEU A 81 -2.62 6.85 1.56
N ALA A 82 -1.65 7.18 0.71
CA ALA A 82 -1.03 6.22 -0.21
C ALA A 82 -0.38 5.05 0.55
N ALA A 83 0.33 5.36 1.65
CA ALA A 83 0.87 4.37 2.56
C ALA A 83 -0.23 3.54 3.25
N ALA A 84 -1.35 4.15 3.66
CA ALA A 84 -2.47 3.44 4.25
C ALA A 84 -3.11 2.44 3.27
N ALA A 85 -3.27 2.82 2.00
CA ALA A 85 -3.79 1.92 0.97
C ALA A 85 -2.90 0.68 0.81
N ILE A 86 -1.59 0.89 0.71
CA ILE A 86 -0.62 -0.21 0.61
C ILE A 86 -0.63 -1.06 1.87
N LEU A 87 -0.57 -0.45 3.06
CA LEU A 87 -0.62 -1.19 4.33
C LEU A 87 -1.89 -2.05 4.43
N GLY A 88 -3.06 -1.51 4.10
CA GLY A 88 -4.32 -2.25 4.12
C GLY A 88 -4.32 -3.44 3.15
N THR A 89 -3.78 -3.27 1.94
CA THR A 89 -3.64 -4.37 0.97
C THR A 89 -2.69 -5.46 1.48
N MET A 90 -1.56 -5.09 2.09
CA MET A 90 -0.61 -6.05 2.65
C MET A 90 -1.17 -6.79 3.85
N LEU A 91 -1.96 -6.14 4.72
CA LEU A 91 -2.64 -6.81 5.83
C LEU A 91 -3.60 -7.91 5.34
N ASN A 92 -4.37 -7.63 4.28
CA ASN A 92 -5.22 -8.65 3.65
C ASN A 92 -4.38 -9.77 3.00
N ALA A 93 -3.30 -9.44 2.30
CA ALA A 93 -2.43 -10.41 1.66
C ALA A 93 -1.75 -11.34 2.68
N ILE A 94 -1.26 -10.80 3.80
CA ILE A 94 -0.69 -11.55 4.92
C ILE A 94 -1.72 -12.53 5.48
N SER A 95 -2.98 -12.11 5.66
CA SER A 95 -4.05 -12.99 6.14
C SER A 95 -4.38 -14.12 5.17
N VAL A 96 -4.28 -13.89 3.86
CA VAL A 96 -4.52 -14.92 2.83
C VAL A 96 -3.37 -15.93 2.77
N LYS A 97 -2.11 -15.47 2.85
CA LYS A 97 -0.92 -16.31 2.69
C LYS A 97 -0.38 -16.89 3.99
N TRP A 98 -1.04 -16.64 5.12
CA TRP A 98 -0.58 -17.08 6.44
C TRP A 98 -0.38 -18.60 6.50
N GLY A 99 0.78 -19.05 7.00
CA GLY A 99 1.11 -20.47 7.15
C GLY A 99 2.60 -20.78 6.96
N SER A 100 3.27 -20.03 6.08
CA SER A 100 4.74 -20.04 5.92
C SER A 100 5.29 -18.62 6.01
N PHE A 101 6.54 -18.48 6.45
CA PHE A 101 7.23 -17.18 6.45
C PHE A 101 8.04 -16.96 5.16
N PHE A 102 8.82 -17.97 4.75
CA PHE A 102 9.74 -17.87 3.62
C PHE A 102 9.09 -18.28 2.29
N ALA A 103 9.61 -17.71 1.21
CA ALA A 103 9.31 -18.11 -0.17
C ALA A 103 9.38 -19.64 -0.39
N PRO A 104 8.62 -20.19 -1.36
CA PRO A 104 7.76 -19.48 -2.31
C PRO A 104 6.37 -19.11 -1.76
N ASN A 105 5.93 -19.74 -0.66
CA ASN A 105 4.57 -19.61 -0.15
C ASN A 105 4.46 -18.67 1.07
N GLY A 106 5.54 -17.97 1.40
CA GLY A 106 5.66 -17.20 2.63
C GLY A 106 5.08 -15.78 2.58
N VAL A 107 5.01 -15.17 3.76
CA VAL A 107 4.52 -13.79 4.00
C VAL A 107 5.63 -12.76 4.18
N GLU A 108 6.91 -13.14 4.14
CA GLU A 108 8.04 -12.23 4.41
C GLU A 108 8.01 -10.96 3.55
N TYR A 109 7.59 -11.09 2.28
CA TYR A 109 7.53 -10.01 1.32
C TYR A 109 6.40 -9.01 1.66
N GLU A 110 5.21 -9.50 1.95
CA GLU A 110 4.08 -8.67 2.33
C GLU A 110 4.33 -7.99 3.69
N VAL A 111 4.99 -8.69 4.63
CA VAL A 111 5.37 -8.12 5.93
C VAL A 111 6.34 -6.97 5.76
N ILE A 112 7.40 -7.11 4.95
CA ILE A 112 8.36 -6.01 4.78
C ILE A 112 7.73 -4.81 4.06
N LEU A 113 6.83 -5.03 3.10
CA LEU A 113 6.08 -3.96 2.43
C LEU A 113 5.10 -3.27 3.39
N ALA A 114 4.42 -4.02 4.28
CA ALA A 114 3.56 -3.46 5.31
C ALA A 114 4.34 -2.58 6.29
N VAL A 115 5.48 -3.07 6.78
CA VAL A 115 6.37 -2.31 7.68
C VAL A 115 6.88 -1.05 6.99
N ALA A 116 7.35 -1.15 5.74
CA ALA A 116 7.82 -0.01 4.98
C ALA A 116 6.71 1.04 4.76
N ALA A 117 5.49 0.60 4.43
CA ALA A 117 4.34 1.48 4.29
C ALA A 117 3.98 2.17 5.62
N ALA A 118 3.96 1.44 6.74
CA ALA A 118 3.74 2.02 8.06
C ALA A 118 4.85 3.03 8.44
N SER A 119 6.11 2.74 8.12
CA SER A 119 7.22 3.68 8.30
C SER A 119 7.01 4.97 7.49
N LEU A 120 6.61 4.86 6.21
CA LEU A 120 6.30 6.03 5.38
C LEU A 120 5.10 6.82 5.91
N ALA A 121 4.07 6.13 6.41
CA ALA A 121 2.92 6.78 7.03
C ALA A 121 3.34 7.60 8.25
N LEU A 122 4.19 7.06 9.14
CA LEU A 122 4.63 7.71 10.38
C LEU A 122 5.66 8.82 10.17
N THR A 123 6.59 8.63 9.24
CA THR A 123 7.70 9.57 8.98
C THR A 123 7.33 10.70 8.02
N GLY A 124 6.30 10.49 7.20
CA GLY A 124 5.89 11.42 6.16
C GLY A 124 6.73 11.30 4.88
N ALA A 125 6.55 12.27 3.98
CA ALA A 125 6.97 12.14 2.58
C ALA A 125 8.43 12.53 2.27
N GLY A 126 9.09 13.24 3.18
CA GLY A 126 10.40 13.86 2.97
C GLY A 126 10.35 15.10 2.06
N ALA A 127 11.48 15.81 1.93
CA ALA A 127 11.53 17.12 1.25
C ALA A 127 11.31 17.08 -0.29
N PHE A 128 11.46 15.91 -0.91
CA PHE A 128 11.31 15.69 -2.36
C PHE A 128 9.90 15.34 -2.81
N ALA A 129 8.95 15.24 -1.88
CA ALA A 129 7.57 14.91 -2.17
C ALA A 129 6.77 16.12 -2.64
N LEU A 130 5.78 15.89 -3.50
CA LEU A 130 4.87 16.94 -3.96
C LEU A 130 3.89 17.43 -2.87
N ASP A 131 3.73 16.67 -1.78
CA ASP A 131 2.97 17.07 -0.58
C ASP A 131 3.38 18.44 -0.03
N ARG A 132 4.63 18.88 -0.27
CA ARG A 132 5.12 20.21 0.10
C ARG A 132 4.36 21.36 -0.57
N PHE A 133 3.70 21.10 -1.70
CA PHE A 133 2.90 22.09 -2.44
C PHE A 133 1.42 22.08 -2.01
N LEU A 134 0.99 21.09 -1.22
CA LEU A 134 -0.38 20.97 -0.72
C LEU A 134 -0.50 21.63 0.67
N PRO A 135 -1.35 22.67 0.87
CA PRO A 135 -1.41 23.43 2.12
C PRO A 135 -1.60 22.58 3.38
N GLY A 136 -2.41 21.52 3.31
CA GLY A 136 -2.70 20.63 4.44
C GLY A 136 -1.60 19.61 4.76
N LEU A 137 -0.73 19.29 3.79
CA LEU A 137 0.29 18.24 3.91
C LEU A 137 1.73 18.78 3.91
N ARG A 138 1.93 20.06 3.54
CA ARG A 138 3.23 20.73 3.56
C ARG A 138 3.92 20.65 4.92
N ASN A 139 3.13 20.69 5.99
CA ASN A 139 3.61 20.55 7.36
C ASN A 139 3.09 19.24 7.94
N TYR A 140 3.83 18.16 7.70
CA TYR A 140 3.48 16.84 8.20
C TYR A 140 3.34 16.82 9.73
N LYS A 141 2.33 16.10 10.22
CA LYS A 141 2.05 15.85 11.64
C LYS A 141 1.97 14.35 11.88
N LEU A 142 2.55 13.87 12.98
CA LEU A 142 2.50 12.44 13.36
C LEU A 142 1.05 11.91 13.45
N SER A 143 0.10 12.76 13.83
CA SER A 143 -1.32 12.40 13.86
C SER A 143 -1.87 11.96 12.51
N TYR A 144 -1.35 12.49 11.39
CA TYR A 144 -1.74 12.06 10.05
C TYR A 144 -1.28 10.62 9.78
N GLY A 145 -0.05 10.28 10.18
CA GLY A 145 0.46 8.92 10.08
C GLY A 145 -0.30 7.92 10.96
N ILE A 146 -0.58 8.29 12.21
CA ILE A 146 -1.39 7.46 13.12
C ILE A 146 -2.80 7.25 12.56
N ALA A 147 -3.45 8.32 12.08
CA ALA A 147 -4.78 8.22 11.48
C ALA A 147 -4.78 7.37 10.21
N ALA A 148 -3.75 7.49 9.37
CA ALA A 148 -3.55 6.68 8.18
C ALA A 148 -3.37 5.19 8.51
N ILE A 149 -2.56 4.87 9.53
CA ILE A 149 -2.40 3.49 10.00
C ILE A 149 -3.74 2.97 10.54
N ALA A 150 -4.42 3.72 11.41
CA ALA A 150 -5.72 3.32 11.94
C ALA A 150 -6.73 3.05 10.82
N LEU A 151 -6.77 3.92 9.80
CA LEU A 151 -7.61 3.75 8.62
C LEU A 151 -7.27 2.45 7.86
N ALA A 152 -5.98 2.15 7.66
CA ALA A 152 -5.54 0.93 6.99
C ALA A 152 -6.00 -0.33 7.75
N PHE A 153 -5.84 -0.35 9.07
CA PHE A 153 -6.29 -1.46 9.93
C PHE A 153 -7.81 -1.60 9.95
N ILE A 154 -8.56 -0.50 10.03
CA ILE A 154 -10.02 -0.53 9.98
C ILE A 154 -10.51 -1.05 8.63
N ALA A 155 -10.00 -0.51 7.53
CA ALA A 155 -10.38 -0.93 6.18
C ALA A 155 -10.03 -2.41 5.95
N ALA A 156 -8.83 -2.85 6.34
CA ALA A 156 -8.43 -4.25 6.25
C ALA A 156 -9.28 -5.16 7.14
N GLY A 157 -9.59 -4.73 8.37
CA GLY A 157 -10.47 -5.46 9.27
C GLY A 157 -11.86 -5.65 8.67
N ILE A 158 -12.46 -4.60 8.11
CA ILE A 158 -13.77 -4.67 7.45
C ILE A 158 -13.74 -5.65 6.28
N THR A 159 -12.70 -5.60 5.43
CA THR A 159 -12.61 -6.54 4.29
C THR A 159 -12.42 -7.98 4.75
N LEU A 160 -11.62 -8.20 5.80
CA LEU A 160 -11.38 -9.53 6.38
C LEU A 160 -12.61 -10.11 7.08
N LEU A 161 -13.48 -9.29 7.68
CA LEU A 161 -14.72 -9.76 8.30
C LEU A 161 -15.73 -10.33 7.31
N ILE A 162 -15.59 -9.97 6.03
CA ILE A 162 -16.48 -10.41 4.94
C ILE A 162 -15.88 -11.63 4.20
N ARG A 163 -14.63 -12.00 4.53
CA ARG A 163 -13.95 -13.19 3.99
C ARG A 163 -14.48 -14.44 4.70
N ASN A 164 -14.98 -15.41 3.93
CA ASN A 164 -15.51 -16.69 4.40
C ASN A 164 -14.45 -17.79 4.45
#